data_AF-A0A9Q3JKE2-F1
#
_entry.id   AF-A0A9Q3JKE2-F1
#
_cell.length_a   1.000
_cell.length_b   1.000
_cell.length_c   1.000
_cell.angle_alpha   90.00
_cell.angle_beta   90.00
_cell.angle_gamma   90.00
#
_symmetry.space_group_name_H-M   'P 1'
#
loop_
_entity.id
_entity.type
_entity.pdbx_description
1 polymer ?
#
loop_
_entity_poly.entity_id
_entity_poly.type
_entity_poly.pdbx_seq_one_letter_code
_entity_poly.pdbx_strand_id
1 'polypeptide(L)'
;MAWNIRTMKVTPITELPFYQKSNLRIAQKNLLTIDPTAKDFHEMWKRACDTAAKCIPEAKEYNKKRWDKSHMEPNFKEGDQVLVSTLNFDKIKRRKKMRDSFLGPFTIIKLRGKNAVEVKLTEEFSRKHPVLQWV
;
A
#
# COMPACT_ATOMS: atom_id res chain seq x y z
N MET A 1 -6.49 -40.75 -69.97
CA MET A 1 -5.93 -39.45 -69.55
C MET A 1 -5.68 -39.51 -68.05
N ALA A 2 -4.42 -39.62 -67.63
CA ALA A 2 -4.03 -39.67 -66.21
C ALA A 2 -2.93 -38.63 -66.00
N TRP A 3 -3.20 -37.65 -65.13
CA TRP A 3 -2.22 -36.63 -64.76
C TRP A 3 -1.29 -37.19 -63.67
N ASN A 4 0.01 -37.17 -63.93
CA ASN A 4 1.05 -37.71 -63.07
C ASN A 4 1.55 -36.58 -62.13
N ILE A 5 1.14 -36.62 -60.86
CA ILE A 5 1.52 -35.63 -59.85
C ILE A 5 2.95 -35.91 -59.41
N ARG A 6 3.88 -35.06 -59.86
CA ARG A 6 5.28 -35.09 -59.44
C ARG A 6 5.33 -34.72 -57.95
N THR A 7 5.68 -35.69 -57.10
CA THR A 7 5.83 -35.52 -55.65
C THR A 7 6.80 -34.37 -55.33
N MET A 8 6.31 -33.30 -54.68
CA MET A 8 7.15 -32.26 -54.10
C MET A 8 7.90 -32.84 -52.89
N LYS A 9 9.24 -32.82 -52.93
CA LYS A 9 10.05 -33.13 -51.75
C LYS A 9 10.02 -31.91 -50.81
N VAL A 10 9.32 -32.04 -49.69
CA VAL A 10 9.34 -31.06 -48.60
C VAL A 10 10.64 -31.28 -47.82
N THR A 11 11.58 -30.34 -47.90
CA THR A 11 12.78 -30.35 -47.05
C THR A 11 12.51 -29.53 -45.78
N PRO A 12 12.90 -30.01 -44.59
CA PRO A 12 12.77 -29.24 -43.36
C PRO A 12 13.68 -28.00 -43.42
N ILE A 13 13.16 -26.86 -42.94
CA ILE A 13 13.81 -25.52 -42.96
C ILE A 13 15.22 -25.49 -42.34
N THR A 14 15.59 -26.52 -41.57
CA THR A 14 16.89 -26.65 -40.89
C THR A 14 18.07 -26.98 -41.81
N GLU A 15 17.85 -27.40 -43.06
CA GLU A 15 18.93 -27.75 -44.00
C GLU A 15 19.34 -26.61 -44.95
N LEU A 16 18.74 -25.42 -44.81
CA LEU A 16 19.11 -24.26 -45.62
C LEU A 16 20.43 -23.64 -45.10
N PRO A 17 21.46 -23.45 -45.96
CA PRO A 17 22.77 -22.91 -45.58
C PRO A 17 22.70 -21.46 -45.05
N PHE A 18 21.54 -20.81 -45.12
CA PHE A 18 21.30 -19.47 -44.59
C PHE A 18 21.14 -19.44 -43.06
N TYR A 19 20.89 -20.58 -42.40
CA TYR A 19 20.72 -20.66 -40.95
C TYR A 19 21.98 -21.11 -40.19
N GLN A 20 23.18 -20.96 -40.75
CA GLN A 20 24.42 -20.94 -39.97
C GLN A 20 24.66 -19.54 -39.39
N LYS A 21 23.78 -19.09 -38.48
CA LYS A 21 24.02 -17.93 -37.61
C LYS A 21 24.70 -18.34 -36.30
N SER A 22 25.66 -19.25 -36.37
CA SER A 22 26.43 -19.69 -35.22
C SER A 22 27.80 -19.00 -35.20
N ASN A 23 28.06 -18.27 -34.12
CA ASN A 23 29.37 -17.92 -33.55
C ASN A 23 29.93 -16.49 -33.76
N LEU A 24 29.50 -15.71 -34.76
CA LEU A 24 30.05 -14.36 -34.97
C LEU A 24 29.61 -13.30 -33.95
N ARG A 25 28.44 -13.47 -33.31
CA ARG A 25 27.92 -12.53 -32.29
C ARG A 25 28.64 -12.61 -30.95
N ILE A 26 29.28 -13.74 -30.64
CA ILE A 26 29.94 -13.97 -29.35
C ILE A 26 31.34 -13.34 -29.37
N ALA A 27 32.03 -13.39 -30.51
CA ALA A 27 33.36 -12.78 -30.69
C ALA A 27 33.32 -11.23 -30.64
N GLN A 28 32.27 -10.60 -31.19
CA GLN A 28 32.16 -9.14 -31.22
C GLN A 28 31.84 -8.49 -29.87
N LYS A 29 31.31 -9.25 -28.90
CA LYS A 29 31.03 -8.73 -27.55
C LYS A 29 32.29 -8.32 -26.79
N ASN A 30 33.43 -8.95 -27.10
CA ASN A 30 34.71 -8.69 -26.43
C ASN A 30 35.55 -7.60 -27.12
N LEU A 31 35.11 -7.09 -28.27
CA LEU A 31 35.81 -6.07 -29.08
C LEU A 31 35.23 -4.66 -28.94
N LEU A 32 34.09 -4.51 -28.27
CA LEU A 32 33.49 -3.22 -28.00
C LEU A 32 34.11 -2.64 -26.72
N THR A 33 35.11 -1.79 -26.89
CA THR A 33 35.59 -0.90 -25.82
C THR A 33 34.43 0.02 -25.45
N ILE A 34 33.70 -0.33 -24.40
CA ILE A 34 32.63 0.52 -23.87
C ILE A 34 33.30 1.79 -23.35
N ASP A 35 32.85 2.94 -23.84
CA ASP A 35 33.35 4.23 -23.37
C ASP A 35 33.16 4.33 -21.85
N PRO A 36 34.18 4.75 -21.07
CA PRO A 36 34.08 4.84 -19.62
C PRO A 36 32.86 5.67 -19.16
N THR A 37 32.52 6.73 -19.89
CA THR A 37 31.35 7.57 -19.59
C THR A 37 30.04 6.79 -19.70
N ALA A 38 29.91 5.92 -20.71
CA ALA A 38 28.73 5.08 -20.89
C ALA A 38 28.60 4.02 -19.76
N LYS A 39 29.73 3.49 -19.28
CA LYS A 39 29.76 2.58 -18.14
C LYS A 39 29.34 3.29 -16.86
N ASP A 40 29.89 4.47 -16.60
CA ASP A 40 29.58 5.28 -15.42
C ASP A 40 28.09 5.67 -15.39
N PHE A 41 27.55 6.06 -16.55
CA PHE A 41 26.13 6.36 -16.69
C PHE A 41 25.23 5.15 -16.38
N HIS A 42 25.60 3.97 -16.85
CA HIS A 42 24.87 2.73 -16.54
C HIS A 42 24.90 2.37 -15.06
N GLU A 43 26.06 2.54 -14.41
CA GLU A 43 26.18 2.33 -12.97
C GLU A 43 25.34 3.33 -12.17
N MET A 44 25.37 4.61 -12.55
CA MET A 44 24.52 5.64 -11.97
C MET A 44 23.04 5.29 -12.13
N TRP A 45 22.62 4.88 -13.34
CA TRP A 45 21.25 4.49 -13.64
C TRP A 45 20.80 3.30 -12.79
N LYS A 46 21.64 2.26 -12.67
CA LYS A 46 21.37 1.12 -11.79
C LYS A 46 21.16 1.54 -10.34
N ARG A 47 22.05 2.37 -9.79
CA ARG A 47 21.91 2.88 -8.41
C ARG A 47 20.61 3.65 -8.22
N ALA A 48 20.21 4.46 -9.21
CA ALA A 48 18.95 5.19 -9.17
C ALA A 48 17.75 4.23 -9.16
N CYS A 49 17.74 3.21 -10.02
CA CYS A 49 16.70 2.19 -10.04
C CYS A 49 16.62 1.41 -8.73
N ASP A 50 17.77 0.98 -8.19
CA ASP A 50 17.84 0.25 -6.92
C ASP A 50 17.33 1.10 -5.75
N THR A 51 17.64 2.39 -5.76
CA THR A 51 17.17 3.34 -4.74
C THR A 51 15.66 3.53 -4.85
N ALA A 52 15.14 3.78 -6.05
CA ALA A 52 13.71 3.92 -6.28
C ALA A 52 12.93 2.65 -5.87
N ALA A 53 13.48 1.47 -6.15
CA ALA A 53 12.91 0.19 -5.75
C ALA A 53 12.85 0.02 -4.23
N LYS A 54 13.83 0.55 -3.48
CA LYS A 54 13.87 0.51 -2.00
C LYS A 54 12.95 1.55 -1.36
N CYS A 55 12.78 2.73 -1.96
CA CYS A 55 11.94 3.78 -1.40
C CYS A 55 10.47 3.35 -1.28
N ILE A 56 9.96 2.49 -2.17
CA ILE A 56 8.57 2.01 -2.15
C ILE A 56 8.26 1.18 -0.88
N PRO A 57 8.98 0.08 -0.57
CA PRO A 57 8.73 -0.68 0.65
C PRO A 57 9.03 0.13 1.91
N GLU A 58 10.08 0.97 1.91
CA GLU A 58 10.40 1.84 3.05
C GLU A 58 9.26 2.83 3.35
N ALA A 59 8.70 3.49 2.33
CA ALA A 59 7.56 4.38 2.49
C ALA A 59 6.32 3.64 2.99
N LYS A 60 6.07 2.42 2.49
CA LYS A 60 4.98 1.56 2.96
C LYS A 60 5.15 1.19 4.44
N GLU A 61 6.35 0.80 4.84
CA GLU A 61 6.66 0.44 6.22
C GLU A 61 6.59 1.65 7.15
N TYR A 62 7.10 2.81 6.73
CA TYR A 62 6.99 4.06 7.46
C TYR A 62 5.53 4.44 7.72
N ASN A 63 4.70 4.39 6.68
CA ASN A 63 3.27 4.70 6.79
C ASN A 63 2.57 3.73 7.73
N LYS A 64 2.86 2.43 7.62
CA LYS A 64 2.32 1.40 8.53
C LYS A 64 2.71 1.68 9.98
N LYS A 65 4.00 1.86 10.28
CA LYS A 65 4.51 2.14 11.63
C LYS A 65 3.86 3.38 12.24
N ARG A 66 3.70 4.45 11.44
CA ARG A 66 3.05 5.69 11.90
C ARG A 66 1.58 5.46 12.20
N TRP A 67 0.88 4.74 11.33
CA TRP A 67 -0.54 4.43 11.49
C TRP A 67 -0.78 3.58 12.73
N ASP A 68 -0.01 2.51 12.90
CA ASP A 68 -0.10 1.57 14.02
C ASP A 68 0.14 2.29 15.36
N LYS A 69 1.01 3.32 15.39
CA LYS A 69 1.26 4.13 16.59
C LYS A 69 0.06 4.96 17.02
N SER A 70 -0.69 5.54 16.08
CA SER A 70 -1.83 6.40 16.41
C SER A 70 -3.17 5.65 16.51
N HIS A 71 -3.29 4.48 15.87
CA HIS A 71 -4.51 3.67 15.82
C HIS A 71 -4.36 2.38 16.64
N MET A 72 -3.75 2.47 17.82
CA MET A 72 -3.76 1.36 18.76
C MET A 72 -5.17 1.17 19.32
N GLU A 73 -5.69 -0.05 19.22
CA GLU A 73 -7.01 -0.38 19.75
C GLU A 73 -7.01 -0.22 21.28
N PRO A 74 -7.79 0.73 21.84
CA PRO A 74 -7.90 0.87 23.28
C PRO A 74 -8.63 -0.33 23.87
N ASN A 75 -8.08 -0.89 24.95
CA ASN A 75 -8.69 -2.01 25.66
C ASN A 75 -9.67 -1.47 26.72
N PHE A 76 -10.91 -1.21 26.32
CA PHE A 76 -11.98 -0.79 27.21
C PHE A 76 -12.72 -1.99 27.81
N LYS A 77 -13.15 -1.89 29.07
CA LYS A 77 -14.03 -2.88 29.71
C LYS A 77 -15.38 -2.27 30.03
N GLU A 78 -16.40 -3.13 30.11
CA GLU A 78 -17.72 -2.73 30.59
C GLU A 78 -17.61 -2.28 32.05
N GLY A 79 -18.20 -1.12 32.38
CA GLY A 79 -18.10 -0.49 33.70
C GLY A 79 -16.96 0.53 33.85
N ASP A 80 -16.02 0.61 32.91
CA ASP A 80 -14.97 1.64 32.95
C ASP A 80 -15.56 3.05 32.77
N GLN A 81 -14.88 4.05 33.35
CA GLN A 81 -15.21 5.46 33.16
C GLN A 81 -14.36 6.05 32.03
N VAL A 82 -15.01 6.62 31.02
CA VAL A 82 -14.36 7.21 29.86
C VAL A 82 -14.76 8.66 29.66
N LEU A 83 -13.83 9.45 29.14
CA LEU A 83 -14.07 10.81 28.70
C LEU A 83 -14.43 10.82 27.22
N VAL A 84 -15.44 11.59 26.84
CA VAL A 84 -15.92 11.68 25.46
C VAL A 84 -15.45 12.99 24.82
N SER A 85 -14.81 12.90 23.65
CA SER A 85 -14.31 14.07 22.93
C SER A 85 -15.44 14.96 22.40
N THR A 86 -15.33 16.28 22.56
CA THR A 86 -16.30 17.26 22.05
C THR A 86 -16.14 17.61 20.57
N LEU A 87 -15.13 17.04 19.89
CA LEU A 87 -14.82 17.35 18.50
C LEU A 87 -16.02 17.15 17.58
N ASN A 88 -16.74 16.04 17.74
CA ASN A 88 -17.90 15.66 16.91
C ASN A 88 -19.25 16.12 17.49
N PHE A 89 -19.24 17.00 18.50
CA PHE A 89 -20.44 17.54 19.11
C PHE A 89 -20.69 18.97 18.63
N ASP A 90 -21.47 19.12 17.56
CA ASP A 90 -21.75 20.45 16.97
C ASP A 90 -22.70 21.32 17.79
N LYS A 91 -23.54 20.68 18.62
CA LYS A 91 -24.65 21.34 19.35
C LYS A 91 -24.43 21.35 20.87
N ILE A 92 -23.22 21.66 21.32
CA ILE A 92 -22.97 21.97 22.73
C ILE A 92 -23.32 23.44 22.95
N LYS A 93 -23.91 23.78 24.10
CA LYS A 93 -24.38 25.12 24.46
C LYS A 93 -23.28 26.21 24.47
N ARG A 94 -21.99 25.85 24.33
CA ARG A 94 -20.82 26.74 24.38
C ARG A 94 -20.15 26.92 23.01
N ARG A 95 -19.57 28.10 22.76
CA ARG A 95 -18.76 28.40 21.56
C ARG A 95 -17.53 27.49 21.49
N LYS A 96 -17.12 27.09 20.28
CA LYS A 96 -16.01 26.14 20.02
C LYS A 96 -14.69 26.47 20.75
N LYS A 97 -14.37 27.75 20.97
CA LYS A 97 -13.15 28.19 21.67
C LYS A 97 -13.21 28.10 23.20
N MET A 98 -14.43 28.06 23.77
CA MET A 98 -14.67 28.11 25.22
C MET A 98 -15.32 26.82 25.74
N ARG A 99 -15.40 25.79 24.90
CA ARG A 99 -15.90 24.47 25.30
C ARG A 99 -14.72 23.58 25.70
N ASP A 100 -14.95 22.73 26.68
CA ASP A 100 -13.96 21.74 27.10
C ASP A 100 -13.72 20.73 25.97
N SER A 101 -12.48 20.28 25.80
CA SER A 101 -12.12 19.30 24.75
C SER A 101 -12.73 17.92 25.00
N PHE A 102 -13.02 17.62 26.27
CA PHE A 102 -13.59 16.36 26.72
C PHE A 102 -14.74 16.64 27.70
N LEU A 103 -15.78 15.81 27.62
CA LEU A 103 -16.91 15.84 28.54
C LEU A 103 -16.87 14.60 29.42
N GLY A 104 -17.15 14.83 30.71
CA GLY A 104 -17.66 13.91 31.72
C GLY A 104 -17.02 12.50 31.82
N PRO A 105 -16.76 11.98 33.03
CA PRO A 105 -16.58 10.55 33.15
C PRO A 105 -17.94 9.87 32.91
N PHE A 106 -18.07 9.21 31.77
CA PHE A 106 -19.25 8.42 31.47
C PHE A 106 -18.93 6.93 31.61
N THR A 107 -19.87 6.17 32.14
CA THR A 107 -19.70 4.73 32.32
C THR A 107 -20.01 3.98 31.02
N ILE A 108 -19.11 3.08 30.63
CA ILE A 108 -19.34 2.13 29.55
C ILE A 108 -20.43 1.13 29.96
N ILE A 109 -21.52 1.09 29.21
CA ILE A 109 -22.60 0.10 29.41
C ILE A 109 -22.23 -1.19 28.67
N LYS A 110 -21.81 -1.06 27.41
CA LYS A 110 -21.58 -2.21 26.53
C LYS A 110 -20.59 -1.89 25.42
N LEU A 111 -19.75 -2.86 25.07
CA LEU A 111 -18.90 -2.76 23.88
C LEU A 111 -19.69 -3.21 22.64
N ARG A 112 -19.73 -2.36 21.62
CA ARG A 112 -20.42 -2.62 20.35
C ARG A 112 -19.38 -2.83 19.25
N GLY A 113 -19.08 -4.10 18.98
CA GLY A 113 -18.07 -4.47 18.00
C GLY A 113 -16.67 -4.06 18.43
N LYS A 114 -15.77 -3.91 17.45
CA LYS A 114 -14.35 -3.61 17.70
C LYS A 114 -14.01 -2.14 17.88
N ASN A 115 -14.90 -1.22 17.46
CA ASN A 115 -14.57 0.21 17.36
C ASN A 115 -15.61 1.14 18.01
N ALA A 116 -16.62 0.60 18.69
CA ALA A 116 -17.67 1.43 19.28
C ALA A 116 -18.02 1.04 20.71
N VAL A 117 -18.27 2.04 21.54
CA VAL A 117 -18.73 1.88 22.92
C VAL A 117 -20.11 2.48 23.06
N GLU A 118 -20.99 1.78 23.75
CA GLU A 118 -22.26 2.30 24.23
C GLU A 118 -22.08 2.85 25.65
N VAL A 119 -22.38 4.14 25.82
CA VAL A 119 -22.04 4.91 27.02
C VAL A 119 -23.30 5.46 27.68
N LYS A 120 -23.33 5.44 29.02
CA LYS A 120 -24.44 6.04 29.79
C LYS A 120 -24.30 7.57 29.80
N LEU A 121 -25.00 8.24 28.89
CA LEU A 121 -25.05 9.70 28.83
C LEU A 121 -25.92 10.28 29.96
N THR A 122 -25.50 11.41 30.51
CA THR A 122 -26.32 12.22 31.44
C THR A 122 -27.47 12.90 30.69
N GLU A 123 -28.49 13.35 31.43
CA GLU A 123 -29.73 13.90 30.88
C GLU A 123 -29.51 15.06 29.89
N GLU A 124 -28.48 15.87 30.13
CA GLU A 124 -28.06 16.97 29.25
C GLU A 124 -27.69 16.51 27.83
N PHE A 125 -27.25 15.25 27.68
CA PHE A 125 -26.83 14.65 26.42
C PHE A 125 -27.78 13.54 25.92
N SER A 126 -28.96 13.39 26.53
CA SER A 126 -29.97 12.39 26.17
C SER A 126 -30.41 12.41 24.70
N ARG A 127 -30.32 13.57 24.04
CA ARG A 127 -30.63 13.75 22.61
C ARG A 127 -29.54 13.25 21.66
N LYS A 128 -28.37 12.88 22.19
CA LYS A 128 -27.24 12.35 21.40
C LYS A 128 -27.30 10.83 21.39
N HIS A 129 -26.80 10.27 20.29
CA HIS A 129 -26.74 8.81 20.17
C HIS A 129 -25.75 8.26 21.22
N PRO A 130 -26.15 7.25 22.02
CA PRO A 130 -25.33 6.74 23.12
C PRO A 130 -24.16 5.87 22.65
N VAL A 131 -24.18 5.43 21.39
CA VAL A 131 -23.06 4.71 20.78
C VAL A 131 -22.08 5.71 20.16
N LEU A 132 -20.84 5.64 20.62
CA LEU A 132 -19.74 6.47 20.18
C LEU A 132 -18.66 5.59 19.55
N GLN A 133 -18.19 5.98 18.38
CA GLN A 133 -17.07 5.33 17.70
C GLN A 133 -15.77 5.97 18.17
N TRP A 134 -14.78 5.14 18.47
CA TRP A 134 -13.41 5.62 18.60
C TRP A 134 -12.72 5.56 17.24
N VAL A 135 -11.88 6.56 16.99
CA VAL A 135 -11.06 6.73 15.77
C VAL A 135 -9.62 6.48 16.16
#